data_AF-A0A1T4XBR8-F1
#
_entry.id   AF-A0A1T4XBR8-F1
#
_cell.length_a   1.000
_cell.length_b   1.000
_cell.length_c   1.000
_cell.angle_alpha   90.00
_cell.angle_beta   90.00
_cell.angle_gamma   90.00
#
_symmetry.space_group_name_H-M   'P 1'
#
loop_
_entity.id
_entity.type
_entity.pdbx_description
1 polymer ?
#
loop_
_entity_poly.entity_id
_entity_poly.type
_entity_poly.pdbx_seq_one_letter_code
_entity_poly.pdbx_strand_id
1 'polypeptide(L)'
;MNGGYRKVNLYDKRGKCSKKYVHRLVAEAFIPNPENKPNVNHIDCNRENNKASNLEWCTQSENIKHAVKCGTYVSNLSNIRGGDAKCSR
;
A
#
# COMPACT_ATOMS: atom_id res chain seq x y z
N MET A 1 5.73 -17.61 4.65
CA MET A 1 4.77 -16.69 5.30
C MET A 1 5.54 -15.51 5.85
N ASN A 2 5.61 -14.37 5.13
CA ASN A 2 6.15 -13.10 5.65
C ASN A 2 5.68 -11.96 4.72
N GLY A 3 4.38 -11.66 4.71
CA GLY A 3 3.73 -10.72 3.77
C GLY A 3 3.53 -9.29 4.32
N GLY A 4 4.35 -8.88 5.29
CA GLY A 4 4.20 -7.61 6.01
C GLY A 4 5.22 -6.55 5.59
N TYR A 5 4.89 -5.27 5.82
CA TYR A 5 5.82 -4.17 5.57
C TYR A 5 7.06 -4.25 6.48
N ARG A 6 8.24 -3.99 5.90
CA ARG A 6 9.50 -3.88 6.66
C ARG A 6 9.44 -2.71 7.65
N LYS A 7 9.95 -2.95 8.87
CA LYS A 7 9.97 -1.98 9.96
C LYS A 7 11.38 -1.85 10.53
N VAL A 8 11.70 -0.67 11.03
CA VAL A 8 12.93 -0.37 11.76
C VAL A 8 12.60 0.34 13.07
N ASN A 9 13.51 0.20 14.04
CA ASN A 9 13.48 0.97 15.29
C ASN A 9 14.42 2.17 15.13
N LEU A 10 13.90 3.38 15.31
CA LEU A 10 14.71 4.60 15.36
C LEU A 10 14.78 5.09 16.80
N TYR A 11 15.98 5.37 17.27
CA TYR A 11 16.25 5.90 18.60
C TYR A 11 16.57 7.38 18.48
N ASP A 12 15.94 8.22 19.31
CA ASP A 12 16.34 9.62 19.43
C ASP A 12 17.55 9.78 20.37
N LYS A 13 18.08 11.01 20.44
CA LYS A 13 19.19 11.37 21.33
C LYS A 13 18.91 11.18 22.83
N ARG A 14 17.65 10.98 23.22
CA ARG A 14 17.21 10.73 24.61
C ARG A 14 17.00 9.23 24.86
N GLY A 15 17.30 8.37 23.88
CA GLY A 15 17.09 6.93 23.96
C GLY A 15 15.64 6.49 23.70
N LYS A 16 14.72 7.39 23.35
CA LYS A 16 13.34 7.02 23.04
C LYS A 16 13.30 6.28 21.70
N CYS A 17 12.75 5.08 21.72
CA CYS A 17 12.58 4.25 20.54
C CYS A 17 11.22 4.49 19.86
N SER A 18 11.22 4.54 18.53
CA SER A 18 10.00 4.56 17.72
C SER A 18 10.09 3.55 16.57
N LYS A 19 9.01 2.78 16.36
CA LYS A 19 8.87 1.88 15.22
C LYS A 19 8.41 2.66 14.00
N LYS A 20 9.12 2.51 12.89
CA LYS A 20 8.81 3.18 11.61
C LYS A 20 8.78 2.17 10.47
N TYR A 21 7.92 2.41 9.49
CA TYR A 21 7.86 1.63 8.26
C TYR A 21 8.93 2.10 7.28
N VAL A 22 9.65 1.16 6.67
CA VAL A 22 10.76 1.48 5.74
C VAL A 22 10.24 2.24 4.51
N HIS A 23 9.20 1.75 3.84
CA HIS A 23 8.63 2.43 2.67
C HIS A 23 8.21 3.88 2.98
N ARG A 24 7.67 4.15 4.17
CA ARG A 24 7.26 5.50 4.56
C ARG A 24 8.46 6.41 4.76
N LEU A 25 9.52 5.93 5.43
CA LEU A 25 10.76 6.70 5.59
C LEU A 25 11.40 7.02 4.22
N VAL A 26 11.39 6.07 3.28
CA VAL A 26 11.90 6.28 1.92
C VAL A 26 11.05 7.32 1.19
N ALA A 27 9.72 7.20 1.21
CA ALA A 27 8.84 8.17 0.56
C ALA A 27 8.99 9.58 1.15
N GLU A 28 9.04 9.70 2.48
CA GLU A 28 9.26 10.97 3.19
C GLU A 28 10.60 11.63 2.83
N ALA A 29 11.65 10.84 2.57
CA ALA A 29 12.98 11.35 2.25
C ALA A 29 13.18 11.71 0.77
N PHE A 30 12.54 10.99 -0.16
CA PHE A 30 12.89 11.05 -1.58
C PHE A 30 11.74 11.45 -2.52
N ILE A 31 10.50 11.51 -2.05
CA ILE A 31 9.33 11.75 -2.91
C ILE A 31 8.55 12.96 -2.40
N PRO A 32 8.55 14.10 -3.12
CA PRO A 32 7.73 15.25 -2.78
C PRO A 32 6.25 14.88 -2.63
N ASN A 33 5.58 15.46 -1.63
CA ASN A 33 4.16 15.25 -1.38
C ASN A 33 3.39 16.59 -1.38
N PRO A 34 3.32 17.30 -2.52
CA PRO A 34 2.69 18.63 -2.58
C PRO A 34 1.19 18.59 -2.24
N GLU A 35 0.53 17.47 -2.50
CA GLU A 35 -0.90 17.26 -2.21
C GLU A 35 -1.17 16.78 -0.77
N ASN A 36 -0.13 16.60 0.06
CA ASN A 36 -0.24 16.11 1.43
C ASN A 36 -1.05 14.80 1.55
N LYS A 37 -0.90 13.90 0.57
CA LYS A 37 -1.57 12.60 0.58
C LYS A 37 -1.05 11.74 1.76
N PRO A 38 -1.93 11.07 2.52
CA PRO A 38 -1.55 10.49 3.81
C PRO A 38 -0.90 9.09 3.74
N ASN A 39 -1.05 8.37 2.64
CA ASN A 39 -0.59 6.98 2.51
C ASN A 39 0.49 6.84 1.44
N VAL A 40 1.29 5.78 1.55
CA VAL A 40 2.27 5.38 0.54
C VAL A 40 1.85 4.04 -0.05
N ASN A 41 1.78 3.96 -1.37
CA ASN A 41 1.47 2.75 -2.13
C ASN A 41 2.73 2.17 -2.79
N HIS A 42 2.76 0.86 -3.01
CA HIS A 42 3.78 0.15 -3.79
C HIS A 42 3.22 -0.11 -5.19
N ILE A 43 3.79 0.52 -6.21
CA ILE A 43 3.28 0.52 -7.59
C ILE A 43 3.23 -0.91 -8.18
N ASP A 44 4.21 -1.74 -7.86
CA ASP A 44 4.32 -3.14 -8.31
C ASP A 44 3.55 -4.16 -7.44
N CYS A 45 2.74 -3.67 -6.49
CA CYS A 45 2.04 -4.50 -5.51
C CYS A 45 2.96 -5.33 -4.57
N ASN A 46 4.29 -5.14 -4.62
CA ASN A 46 5.26 -5.86 -3.81
C ASN A 46 5.75 -5.02 -2.63
N ARG A 47 5.26 -5.33 -1.43
CA ARG A 47 5.58 -4.64 -0.17
C ARG A 47 7.07 -4.72 0.22
N GLU A 48 7.83 -5.62 -0.38
CA GLU A 48 9.28 -5.75 -0.14
C GLU A 48 10.12 -4.81 -1.02
N ASN A 49 9.58 -4.34 -2.15
CA ASN A 49 10.27 -3.45 -3.06
C ASN A 49 10.15 -1.98 -2.59
N ASN A 50 11.05 -1.59 -1.69
CA ASN A 50 11.06 -0.26 -1.07
C ASN A 50 11.89 0.78 -1.84
N LYS A 51 12.14 0.59 -3.14
CA LYS A 51 12.82 1.60 -3.96
C LYS A 51 11.93 2.84 -4.09
N ALA A 52 12.49 4.04 -3.97
CA ALA A 52 11.71 5.29 -4.10
C ALA A 52 10.93 5.35 -5.43
N SER A 53 11.50 4.85 -6.53
CA SER A 53 10.84 4.77 -7.84
C SER A 53 9.65 3.80 -7.90
N ASN A 54 9.47 2.95 -6.89
CA ASN A 54 8.36 2.00 -6.78
C ASN A 54 7.29 2.47 -5.78
N LEU A 55 7.48 3.64 -5.17
CA LEU A 55 6.57 4.17 -4.16
C LEU A 55 5.86 5.41 -4.69
N GLU A 56 4.62 5.60 -4.26
CA GLU A 56 3.85 6.81 -4.57
C GLU A 56 3.00 7.23 -3.37
N TRP A 57 2.77 8.53 -3.24
CA TRP A 57 1.81 9.05 -2.27
C TRP A 57 0.39 8.87 -2.81
N CYS A 58 -0.50 8.35 -1.96
CA CYS A 58 -1.89 8.06 -2.33
C CYS A 58 -2.86 8.40 -1.20
N THR A 59 -4.11 8.62 -1.59
CA THR A 59 -5.27 8.62 -0.70
C THR A 59 -5.67 7.19 -0.36
N GLN A 60 -6.49 7.02 0.67
CA GLN A 60 -6.99 5.70 1.04
C GLN A 60 -7.82 5.05 -0.08
N SER A 61 -8.64 5.84 -0.80
CA SER A 61 -9.47 5.35 -1.88
C SER A 61 -8.66 4.89 -3.09
N GLU A 62 -7.61 5.62 -3.46
CA GLU A 62 -6.64 5.21 -4.49
C GLU A 62 -5.95 3.89 -4.10
N ASN A 63 -5.48 3.78 -2.85
CA ASN A 63 -4.81 2.58 -2.36
C ASN A 63 -5.72 1.33 -2.40
N ILE A 64 -7.00 1.48 -2.01
CA ILE A 64 -7.98 0.38 -2.08
C ILE A 64 -8.21 -0.04 -3.53
N LYS A 65 -8.43 0.92 -4.44
CA LYS A 65 -8.61 0.63 -5.87
C LYS A 65 -7.40 -0.11 -6.45
N HIS A 66 -6.20 0.32 -6.08
CA HIS A 66 -4.95 -0.35 -6.48
C HIS A 66 -4.87 -1.77 -5.91
N ALA A 67 -5.18 -1.97 -4.63
CA ALA A 67 -5.15 -3.28 -3.98
C ALA A 67 -6.13 -4.29 -4.63
N VAL A 68 -7.32 -3.83 -5.05
CA VAL A 68 -8.28 -4.63 -5.83
C VAL A 68 -7.68 -5.01 -7.19
N LYS A 69 -7.07 -4.06 -7.90
CA LYS A 69 -6.39 -4.32 -9.18
C LYS A 69 -5.24 -5.32 -9.04
N CYS A 70 -4.50 -5.25 -7.94
CA CYS A 70 -3.43 -6.18 -7.59
C CYS A 70 -3.93 -7.58 -7.14
N GLY A 71 -5.25 -7.78 -6.98
CA GLY A 71 -5.81 -9.02 -6.44
C GLY A 71 -5.46 -9.27 -4.97
N THR A 72 -4.96 -8.26 -4.25
CA THR A 72 -4.56 -8.36 -2.83
C THR A 72 -5.69 -7.98 -1.87
N TYR A 73 -6.77 -7.40 -2.41
CA TYR A 73 -7.99 -7.12 -1.67
C TYR A 73 -9.10 -8.06 -2.13
N VAL A 74 -9.38 -9.08 -1.32
CA VAL A 74 -10.60 -9.88 -1.43
C VAL A 74 -11.70 -9.16 -0.67
N SER A 75 -12.63 -8.53 -1.39
CA SER A 75 -13.96 -8.31 -0.82
C SER A 75 -14.58 -9.67 -0.53
N ASN A 76 -15.40 -9.80 0.52
CA ASN A 76 -16.21 -11.00 0.76
C ASN A 76 -17.20 -11.20 -0.41
N LEU A 77 -16.72 -11.73 -1.54
CA LEU A 77 -17.51 -12.17 -2.69
C LEU A 77 -17.92 -13.64 -2.54
N SER A 78 -18.18 -14.09 -1.31
CA SER A 78 -18.83 -15.38 -1.06
C SER A 78 -20.36 -15.31 -1.21
N ASN A 79 -20.95 -14.21 -1.70
CA ASN A 79 -22.40 -14.08 -1.91
C ASN A 79 -22.84 -13.66 -3.33
N ILE A 80 -21.99 -13.80 -4.37
CA ILE A 80 -22.47 -13.70 -5.77
C ILE A 80 -22.23 -15.03 -6.48
N ARG A 81 -23.00 -16.04 -6.08
CA ARG A 81 -23.47 -17.08 -7.00
C ARG A 81 -24.93 -16.76 -7.30
N GLY A 82 -25.22 -16.36 -8.54
CA GLY A 82 -26.58 -16.33 -9.10
C GLY A 82 -27.00 -14.97 -9.70
N GLY A 83 -27.40 -15.00 -10.97
CA GLY A 83 -28.00 -13.87 -11.70
C GLY A 83 -27.15 -13.41 -12.89
N ASP A 84 -27.03 -14.22 -13.94
CA ASP A 84 -27.90 -14.22 -15.13
C ASP A 84 -27.56 -13.12 -16.15
N ALA A 85 -27.10 -13.57 -17.33
CA ALA A 85 -27.78 -13.40 -18.62
C ALA A 85 -26.76 -13.34 -19.75
N LYS A 86 -26.74 -14.40 -20.56
CA LYS A 86 -26.23 -14.35 -21.93
C LYS A 86 -27.02 -13.27 -22.68
N CYS A 87 -26.34 -12.31 -23.28
CA CYS A 87 -26.86 -11.65 -24.49
C CYS A 87 -26.01 -12.17 -25.65
N SER A 88 -26.57 -13.14 -26.37
CA SER A 88 -26.11 -13.54 -27.70
C SER A 88 -26.89 -12.70 -28.71
N ARG A 89 -26.17 -12.19 -29.72
CA ARG A 89 -26.58 -11.59 -31.00
C ARG A 89 -28.00 -11.06 -31.16
#